data_AF-A0A538TJ22-F1
#
_entry.id   AF-A0A538TJ22-F1
#
_cell.length_a   1.000
_cell.length_b   1.000
_cell.length_c   1.000
_cell.angle_alpha   90.00
_cell.angle_beta   90.00
_cell.angle_gamma   90.00
#
_symmetry.space_group_name_H-M   'P 1'
#
loop_
_entity.id
_entity.type
_entity.pdbx_description
1 polymer ?
#
loop_
_entity_poly.entity_id
_entity_poly.type
_entity_poly.pdbx_seq_one_letter_code
_entity_poly.pdbx_strand_id
1 'polypeptide(L)' 'MLGEHIALRGGYVGQAALNEADRQPDYLYSYSYGAGLNFKMGDRPLSFDWAGTHMGEFFDDNQQVSLKIAF' A
#
# COMPACT_ATOMS: atom_id res chain seq x y z
N MET A 1 9.94 -12.33 18.39
CA MET A 1 9.67 -11.00 17.80
C MET A 1 9.55 -11.10 16.28
N LEU A 2 8.56 -11.84 15.76
CA LEU A 2 8.36 -11.99 14.31
C LEU A 2 7.79 -10.74 13.64
N GLY A 3 7.09 -9.89 14.41
CA GLY A 3 6.48 -8.65 13.92
C GLY A 3 7.45 -7.53 13.56
N GLU A 4 8.75 -7.68 13.84
CA GLU A 4 9.75 -6.68 13.44
C GLU A 4 10.32 -6.95 12.04
N HIS A 5 10.28 -8.20 11.56
CA HIS A 5 10.94 -8.62 10.33
C HIS A 5 10.02 -8.68 9.12
N ILE A 6 8.72 -8.83 9.33
CA ILE A 6 7.72 -8.92 8.27
C ILE A 6 6.63 -7.89 8.56
N ALA A 7 6.33 -7.04 7.57
CA ALA A 7 5.23 -6.11 7.60
C ALA A 7 4.17 -6.54 6.58
N LEU A 8 2.93 -6.72 7.02
CA LEU A 8 1.78 -6.91 6.12
C LEU A 8 0.90 -5.67 6.22
N ARG A 9 0.50 -5.15 5.06
CA ARG A 9 -0.28 -3.91 4.95
C ARG A 9 -1.52 -4.18 4.12
N GLY A 10 -2.66 -3.72 4.62
CA GLY A 10 -3.92 -3.73 3.91
C GLY A 10 -4.69 -2.48 4.28
N GLY A 11 -5.36 -1.88 3.31
CA GLY A 11 -6.14 -0.68 3.51
C GLY A 11 -7.34 -0.66 2.57
N TYR A 12 -8.40 0.00 3.02
CA TYR A 12 -9.56 0.31 2.21
C TYR A 12 -9.96 1.75 2.47
N VAL A 13 -10.20 2.50 1.41
CA VAL A 13 -10.73 3.86 1.47
C VAL A 13 -11.95 3.89 0.58
N GLY A 14 -13.08 4.32 1.12
CA GLY A 14 -14.31 4.51 0.35
C GLY A 14 -14.92 5.86 0.68
N GLN A 15 -15.48 6.52 -0.31
CA GLN A 15 -16.24 7.75 -0.12
C GLN A 15 -17.73 7.45 -0.16
N ALA A 16 -18.47 7.85 0.88
CA ALA A 16 -19.92 7.80 0.86
C ALA A 16 -20.44 8.89 -0.10
N ALA A 17 -21.09 8.50 -1.19
CA ALA A 17 -21.69 9.44 -2.14
C ALA A 17 -22.91 10.12 -1.49
N LEU A 18 -22.83 11.44 -1.24
CA LEU A 18 -23.93 12.22 -0.64
C LEU A 18 -24.97 12.69 -1.67
N ASN A 19 -24.62 12.76 -2.96
CA ASN A 19 -25.51 13.09 -4.07
C ASN A 19 -25.09 12.32 -5.33
N GLU A 20 -26.06 11.92 -6.17
CA GLU A 20 -25.78 11.13 -7.38
C GLU A 20 -24.93 11.87 -8.42
N ALA A 21 -24.94 13.21 -8.41
CA ALA A 21 -24.16 14.05 -9.32
C ALA A 21 -22.66 14.13 -8.96
N ASP A 22 -22.28 13.80 -7.72
CA ASP A 22 -20.89 13.75 -7.26
C ASP A 22 -20.28 12.35 -7.39
N ARG A 23 -21.04 11.40 -7.96
CA ARG A 23 -20.50 10.09 -8.35
C ARG A 23 -19.59 10.30 -9.56
N GLN A 24 -18.34 10.70 -9.33
CA GLN A 24 -17.28 10.21 -10.22
C GLN A 24 -17.18 8.70 -9.94
N PRO A 25 -17.62 7.84 -10.86
CA PRO A 25 -17.69 6.40 -10.62
C PRO A 25 -16.32 5.80 -10.27
N ASP A 26 -15.24 6.48 -10.70
CA ASP A 26 -13.88 5.96 -10.70
C ASP A 26 -13.12 6.18 -9.37
N TYR A 27 -13.67 6.99 -8.45
CA TYR A 27 -13.01 7.35 -7.19
C TYR A 27 -13.77 6.90 -5.93
N LEU A 28 -14.84 6.12 -6.09
CA LEU A 28 -15.72 5.79 -4.97
C LEU A 28 -15.06 4.87 -3.93
N TYR A 29 -14.10 4.04 -4.35
CA TYR A 29 -13.35 3.16 -3.46
C TYR A 29 -11.95 2.83 -4.00
N SER A 30 -11.02 2.63 -3.07
CA SER A 30 -9.69 2.07 -3.33
C SER A 30 -9.34 1.06 -2.26
N TYR A 31 -8.58 0.04 -2.66
CA TYR A 31 -7.95 -0.87 -1.72
C TYR A 31 -6.44 -0.90 -1.95
N SER A 32 -5.70 -1.00 -0.86
CA SER A 32 -4.25 -1.13 -0.87
C SER A 32 -3.85 -2.45 -0.23
N TYR A 33 -2.78 -3.02 -0.76
CA TYR A 33 -2.19 -4.26 -0.27
C TYR A 33 -0.67 -4.15 -0.34
N GLY A 34 0.04 -4.83 0.55
CA GLY A 34 1.48 -4.80 0.51
C GLY A 34 2.15 -5.71 1.53
N ALA A 35 3.40 -6.01 1.26
CA ALA A 35 4.26 -6.80 2.11
C ALA A 35 5.66 -6.17 2.18
N GLY A 36 6.29 -6.31 3.33
CA GLY A 36 7.57 -5.74 3.64
C GLY A 36 8.45 -6.70 4.42
N LEU A 37 9.75 -6.60 4.18
CA LEU A 37 10.78 -7.34 4.87
C LEU A 37 11.79 -6.38 5.48
N ASN A 38 12.03 -6.52 6.78
CA ASN A 38 13.05 -5.78 7.51
C ASN A 38 14.13 -6.74 7.98
N PHE A 39 15.36 -6.48 7.56
CA PHE A 39 16.51 -7.28 7.96
C PHE A 39 17.71 -6.38 8.25
N LYS A 40 18.68 -6.94 8.97
CA LYS A 40 19.93 -6.25 9.26
C LYS A 40 21.05 -6.88 8.44
N MET A 41 21.86 -6.06 7.80
CA MET A 41 23.11 -6.48 7.19
C MET A 41 24.26 -6.00 8.09
N GLY A 42 24.71 -6.86 9.01
CA GLY A 42 25.52 -6.43 10.14
C GLY A 42 24.70 -5.55 11.09
N ASP A 43 25.18 -4.35 11.40
CA ASP A 43 24.46 -3.38 12.22
C ASP A 43 23.51 -2.47 11.42
N ARG A 44 23.52 -2.58 10.09
CA ARG A 44 22.76 -1.68 9.21
C ARG A 44 21.34 -2.18 8.98
N PRO A 45 20.30 -1.41 9.32
CA PRO A 45 18.92 -1.73 8.97
C PRO A 45 18.69 -1.57 7.47
N LEU A 46 18.08 -2.59 6.87
CA LEU A 46 17.62 -2.62 5.49
C LEU A 46 16.14 -3.03 5.46
N SER A 47 15.32 -2.26 4.75
CA SER A 47 13.92 -2.61 4.53
C SER A 47 13.58 -2.61 3.05
N PHE A 48 12.90 -3.67 2.62
CA PHE A 48 12.33 -3.81 1.28
C PHE A 48 10.82 -3.87 1.41
N ASP A 49 10.11 -3.07 0.62
CA ASP A 49 8.66 -2.96 0.66
C ASP A 49 8.07 -2.98 -0.74
N TRP A 50 7.02 -3.77 -0.90
CA TRP A 50 6.16 -3.77 -2.07
C TRP A 50 4.73 -3.45 -1.65
N ALA A 51 4.09 -2.55 -2.40
CA ALA A 51 2.71 -2.16 -2.19
C ALA A 51 2.00 -1.96 -3.52
N GLY A 52 0.75 -2.39 -3.61
CA GLY A 52 -0.17 -2.12 -4.70
C GLY A 52 -1.36 -1.30 -4.21
N THR A 53 -1.89 -0.45 -5.08
CA THR A 53 -3.18 0.22 -4.85
C THR A 53 -4.06 0.06 -6.09
N HIS A 54 -5.26 -0.44 -5.88
CA HIS A 54 -6.30 -0.54 -6.90
C HIS A 54 -7.32 0.59 -6.70
N MET A 55 -7.74 1.23 -7.80
CA MET A 55 -8.70 2.34 -7.78
C MET A 55 -9.81 2.11 -8.80
N GLY A 56 -11.01 1.83 -8.29
CA GLY A 56 -12.21 1.69 -9.13
C GLY A 56 -12.07 0.66 -10.26
N GLU A 57 -12.94 0.74 -11.25
CA GLU A 57 -13.03 -0.25 -12.34
C GLU A 57 -12.17 0.12 -13.57
N PHE A 58 -11.59 1.32 -13.59
CA PHE A 58 -11.02 1.93 -14.80
C PHE A 58 -9.49 2.14 -14.77
N PHE A 59 -8.85 1.95 -13.62
CA PHE A 59 -7.41 2.09 -13.48
C PHE A 59 -6.76 0.76 -13.12
N ASP A 60 -5.68 0.44 -13.82
CA ASP A 60 -4.79 -0.66 -13.45
C ASP A 60 -4.15 -0.39 -12.08
N ASP A 61 -3.77 -1.47 -11.40
CA ASP A 61 -3.13 -1.38 -10.10
C ASP A 61 -1.82 -0.58 -10.17
N ASN A 62 -1.71 0.45 -9.34
CA ASN A 62 -0.46 1.16 -9.16
C ASN A 62 0.46 0.34 -8.24
N GLN A 63 1.58 -0.12 -8.78
CA GLN A 63 2.57 -0.92 -8.07
C GLN A 63 3.76 -0.06 -7.64
N GLN A 64 4.10 -0.09 -6.35
CA GLN A 64 5.24 0.60 -5.77
C GLN A 64 6.19 -0.39 -5.12
N VAL A 65 7.48 -0.23 -5.41
CA VAL A 65 8.57 -0.92 -4.72
C VAL A 65 9.46 0.13 -4.08
N SER A 66 9.85 -0.09 -2.83
CA SER A 66 10.77 0.80 -2.12
C SER A 66 11.84 0.01 -1.37
N LEU A 67 13.06 0.57 -1.39
CA LEU A 67 14.22 0.07 -0.68
C LEU A 67 14.74 1.19 0.21
N LYS A 68 14.89 0.93 1.51
CA LYS A 68 15.46 1.88 2.45
C LYS A 68 16.68 1.28 3.13
N ILE A 69 17.79 2.00 3.02
CA ILE A 69 19.07 1.69 3.66
C ILE A 69 19.34 2.84 4.64
N ALA A 70 19.50 2.53 5.93
CA ALA A 70 19.91 3.52 6.93
C ALA A 70 21.45 3.53 7.07
N PHE A 71 22.03 4.73 7.16
CA PHE A 71 23.48 4.97 7.28
C PHE A 71 23.81 5.63 8.61
#